data_AF-A0A7C6XQ86-F1
#
_entry.id   AF-A0A7C6XQ86-F1
#
_cell.length_a   1.000
_cell.length_b   1.000
_cell.length_c   1.000
_cell.angle_alpha   90.00
_cell.angle_beta   90.00
_cell.angle_gamma   90.00
#
_symmetry.space_group_name_H-M   'P 1'
#
loop_
_entity.id
_entity.type
_entity.pdbx_description
1 polymer ?
#
loop_
_entity_poly.entity_id
_entity_poly.type
_entity_poly.pdbx_seq_one_letter_code
_entity_poly.pdbx_strand_id
1 'polypeptide(L)'
;MKHTIKLLALLLAFAIALPLIPGCGDKGAAEAESTVTTAETVAEVTTDPNDRSGYKDSLPEDIDLGGATLAVYCCKTFNDTDFIMGAEEPSGDLVEDAVMERNEKVFERLNVNINYNLTNTAYYDIGSVVNKFVMSGDSTYDYFTGAQFGLVQQATEGVYYNVFELPYLDFDQPWWWNGYMDEISIGADKRFFLVGDYFIDMLRGTRVLYFNKTLYENQIGNPDDLYGVALEGNWTLEKMAELVKGMYRDLNGNTEFDEEDQYGFATYVTYSSSDAFAFATDIRMTERGDDGTMTFTMGTERQLKAADFINAVFWNEGSYISKIETDKATPLFKNGQSLMLGNSSIGTSETFRDMENDFGMVPYPKLDETQEKYRSLVHDTQNFGIVPLCCAHPDETGAVLEAMSAETWKTLTPTYYETALKVKYVRDELSAQIIDIIHDSIATEFAFVYYASLSNAGMIYRTLVTNNSNDFMSEWAKMQKSAEKSLEKLNAAYLEKN
;
A
#
# COMPACT_ATOMS: atom_id res chain seq x y z
N MET A 1 13.31 49.87 -27.30
CA MET A 1 13.70 49.43 -25.94
C MET A 1 13.42 50.42 -24.79
N LYS A 2 13.06 51.70 -24.99
CA LYS A 2 12.67 52.61 -23.87
C LYS A 2 11.17 52.72 -23.59
N HIS A 3 10.30 52.12 -24.42
CA HIS A 3 8.84 52.15 -24.22
C HIS A 3 8.26 50.84 -23.64
N THR A 4 8.95 49.71 -23.79
CA THR A 4 8.51 48.41 -23.26
C THR A 4 8.74 48.27 -21.75
N ILE A 5 9.77 48.94 -21.21
CA ILE A 5 10.10 48.95 -19.76
C ILE A 5 9.07 49.79 -18.96
N LYS A 6 8.41 50.75 -19.60
CA LYS A 6 7.39 51.61 -18.93
C LYS A 6 6.03 50.92 -18.76
N LEU A 7 5.68 49.94 -19.60
CA LEU A 7 4.43 49.18 -19.44
C LEU A 7 4.56 48.08 -18.36
N LEU A 8 5.75 47.47 -18.22
CA LEU A 8 5.98 46.44 -17.20
C LEU A 8 5.98 47.00 -15.77
N ALA A 9 6.44 48.24 -15.58
CA ALA A 9 6.44 48.92 -14.28
C ALA A 9 5.04 49.38 -13.84
N LEU A 10 4.10 49.60 -14.78
CA LEU A 10 2.73 50.00 -14.45
C LEU A 10 1.84 48.81 -14.06
N LEU A 11 2.12 47.61 -14.61
CA LEU A 11 1.40 46.37 -14.27
C LEU A 11 1.84 45.79 -12.92
N LEU A 12 3.10 45.98 -12.50
CA LEU A 12 3.58 45.56 -11.18
C LEU A 12 3.08 46.45 -10.02
N ALA A 13 2.69 47.70 -10.29
CA ALA A 13 2.20 48.63 -9.27
C ALA A 13 0.70 48.49 -8.97
N PHE A 14 -0.06 47.78 -9.81
CA PHE A 14 -1.51 47.61 -9.63
C PHE A 14 -1.90 46.34 -8.85
N ALA A 15 -0.96 45.42 -8.62
CA ALA A 15 -1.21 44.15 -7.93
C ALA A 15 -1.02 44.20 -6.40
N ILE A 16 -0.50 45.31 -5.84
CA ILE A 16 -0.16 45.42 -4.41
C ILE A 16 -1.15 46.32 -3.62
N ALA A 17 -2.20 46.83 -4.27
CA ALA A 17 -3.15 47.71 -3.62
C ALA A 17 -4.60 47.34 -3.94
N LEU A 18 -5.11 46.27 -3.31
CA LEU A 18 -6.54 46.24 -2.96
C LEU A 18 -6.78 45.57 -1.60
N PRO A 19 -7.63 46.17 -0.74
CA PRO A 19 -7.65 45.92 0.69
C PRO A 19 -8.72 44.90 1.10
N LEU A 20 -8.44 44.22 2.22
CA LEU A 20 -9.38 43.45 3.04
C LEU A 20 -10.63 44.28 3.37
N ILE A 21 -11.83 43.74 3.09
CA ILE A 21 -13.10 44.26 3.58
C ILE A 21 -13.66 43.26 4.60
N PRO A 22 -13.85 43.68 5.86
CA PRO A 22 -15.07 43.32 6.56
C PRO A 22 -15.74 44.57 7.15
N GLY A 23 -17.06 44.64 7.04
CA GLY A 23 -17.88 45.54 7.85
C GLY A 23 -18.85 46.41 7.06
N CYS A 24 -20.04 45.88 6.77
CA CYS A 24 -21.25 46.70 6.68
C CYS A 24 -21.91 46.69 8.06
N GLY A 25 -21.73 47.79 8.80
CA GLY A 25 -22.61 48.18 9.88
C GLY A 25 -22.92 49.65 9.70
N ASP A 26 -24.19 50.00 9.56
CA ASP A 26 -24.63 51.33 9.95
C ASP A 26 -26.04 51.30 10.57
N LYS A 27 -26.20 52.13 11.60
CA LYS A 27 -27.37 52.22 12.48
C LYS A 27 -28.19 53.45 12.10
N GLY A 28 -29.51 53.30 12.07
CA GLY A 28 -30.47 54.42 12.08
C GLY A 28 -31.89 53.92 12.36
N ALA A 29 -32.38 54.19 13.57
CA ALA A 29 -33.55 53.56 14.18
C ALA A 29 -34.91 54.17 13.80
N ALA A 30 -35.94 53.31 13.70
CA ALA A 30 -37.29 53.51 14.22
C ALA A 30 -38.05 52.16 14.26
N GLU A 31 -38.49 51.75 15.45
CA GLU A 31 -39.25 50.51 15.73
C GLU A 31 -40.72 50.61 15.28
N ALA A 32 -41.25 49.50 14.71
CA ALA A 32 -42.50 48.87 15.17
C ALA A 32 -42.69 47.47 14.52
N GLU A 33 -42.66 46.47 15.41
CA GLU A 33 -43.36 45.17 15.44
C GLU A 33 -43.27 44.14 14.28
N SER A 34 -42.61 43.03 14.66
CA SER A 34 -43.15 41.67 14.69
C SER A 34 -43.26 40.88 13.38
N THR A 35 -42.26 40.03 13.12
CA THR A 35 -42.51 38.59 12.86
C THR A 35 -41.27 37.77 13.20
N VAL A 36 -41.49 36.68 13.92
CA VAL A 36 -40.52 35.70 14.40
C VAL A 36 -39.91 34.93 13.24
N THR A 37 -38.59 34.76 13.21
CA THR A 37 -37.95 33.66 12.48
C THR A 37 -36.82 33.13 13.34
N THR A 38 -36.98 31.87 13.73
CA THR A 38 -36.08 31.08 14.58
C THR A 38 -34.68 31.04 13.95
N ALA A 39 -33.69 31.57 14.67
CA ALA A 39 -32.29 31.31 14.34
C ALA A 39 -31.96 29.90 14.85
N GLU A 40 -31.82 28.95 13.92
CA GLU A 40 -31.11 27.70 14.20
C GLU A 40 -29.65 28.05 14.50
N THR A 41 -29.25 27.78 15.73
CA THR A 41 -27.85 27.63 16.13
C THR A 41 -27.24 26.56 15.23
N VAL A 42 -26.45 26.98 14.24
CA VAL A 42 -25.53 26.10 13.53
C VAL A 42 -24.53 25.61 14.57
N ALA A 43 -24.62 24.33 14.89
CA ALA A 43 -23.62 23.63 15.67
C ALA A 43 -22.27 23.77 14.95
N GLU A 44 -21.25 24.15 15.71
CA GLU A 44 -19.85 24.12 15.29
C GLU A 44 -19.51 22.68 14.90
N VAL A 45 -19.45 22.40 13.60
CA VAL A 45 -18.97 21.11 13.09
C VAL A 45 -17.48 21.06 13.40
N THR A 46 -17.12 20.21 14.36
CA THR A 46 -15.76 19.72 14.54
C THR A 46 -15.34 19.01 13.26
N THR A 47 -14.58 19.67 12.39
CA THR A 47 -14.01 19.04 11.21
C THR A 47 -12.75 18.29 11.62
N ASP A 48 -12.91 17.13 12.25
CA ASP A 48 -11.83 16.14 12.30
C ASP A 48 -11.75 15.52 10.89
N PRO A 49 -10.64 15.70 10.15
CA PRO A 49 -10.46 15.07 8.84
C PRO A 49 -10.49 13.53 8.90
N ASN A 50 -10.38 12.93 10.09
CA ASN A 50 -10.52 11.50 10.34
C ASN A 50 -11.93 11.08 10.81
N ASP A 51 -12.91 11.98 10.83
CA ASP A 51 -14.30 11.59 11.16
C ASP A 51 -14.91 10.77 10.03
N ARG A 52 -14.79 9.44 10.18
CA ARG A 52 -15.36 8.42 9.30
C ARG A 52 -16.81 8.07 9.67
N SER A 53 -17.40 8.69 10.69
CA SER A 53 -18.68 8.27 11.26
C SER A 53 -19.87 8.47 10.32
N GLY A 54 -19.80 9.47 9.44
CA GLY A 54 -20.84 9.83 8.48
C GLY A 54 -20.92 8.94 7.23
N TYR A 55 -19.92 8.10 6.99
CA TYR A 55 -19.94 7.17 5.86
C TYR A 55 -20.80 5.95 6.17
N LYS A 56 -21.59 5.55 5.17
CA LYS A 56 -22.43 4.35 5.16
C LYS A 56 -22.26 3.69 3.79
N ASP A 57 -22.24 2.37 3.78
CA ASP A 57 -22.34 1.61 2.54
C ASP A 57 -23.68 1.83 1.83
N SER A 58 -23.74 1.34 0.59
CA SER A 58 -24.90 1.46 -0.29
C SER A 58 -25.97 0.38 -0.07
N LEU A 59 -25.80 -0.48 0.95
CA LEU A 59 -26.74 -1.58 1.21
C LEU A 59 -28.12 -1.05 1.64
N PRO A 60 -29.21 -1.75 1.29
CA PRO A 60 -30.53 -1.44 1.82
C PRO A 60 -30.52 -1.40 3.35
N GLU A 61 -31.16 -0.40 3.96
CA GLU A 61 -31.17 -0.26 5.43
C GLU A 61 -31.88 -1.43 6.14
N ASP A 62 -32.79 -2.12 5.44
CA ASP A 62 -33.57 -3.27 5.90
C ASP A 62 -33.09 -4.61 5.34
N ILE A 63 -31.86 -4.67 4.81
CA ILE A 63 -31.27 -5.92 4.31
C ILE A 63 -31.20 -6.96 5.44
N ASP A 64 -31.66 -8.17 5.14
CA ASP A 64 -31.65 -9.33 6.03
C ASP A 64 -31.34 -10.56 5.18
N LEU A 65 -30.20 -11.20 5.43
CA LEU A 65 -29.72 -12.39 4.71
C LEU A 65 -30.29 -13.69 5.30
N GLY A 66 -31.29 -13.61 6.17
CA GLY A 66 -32.10 -14.73 6.62
C GLY A 66 -31.36 -15.77 7.48
N GLY A 67 -30.25 -15.38 8.10
CA GLY A 67 -29.38 -16.28 8.85
C GLY A 67 -28.49 -17.13 7.96
N ALA A 68 -28.22 -16.70 6.72
CA ALA A 68 -27.30 -17.39 5.81
C ALA A 68 -25.92 -17.59 6.45
N THR A 69 -25.27 -18.70 6.10
CA THR A 69 -23.87 -18.96 6.50
C THR A 69 -23.02 -19.05 5.25
N LEU A 70 -22.16 -18.05 5.06
CA LEU A 70 -21.13 -18.09 4.02
C LEU A 70 -19.94 -18.91 4.49
N ALA A 71 -19.21 -19.53 3.57
CA ALA A 71 -18.00 -20.27 3.86
C ALA A 71 -16.80 -19.63 3.16
N VAL A 72 -15.68 -19.49 3.87
CA VAL A 72 -14.53 -18.74 3.38
C VAL A 72 -13.27 -19.55 3.55
N TYR A 73 -12.47 -19.61 2.48
CA TYR A 73 -11.14 -20.17 2.54
C TYR A 73 -10.12 -19.06 2.78
N CYS A 74 -9.58 -18.97 3.99
CA CYS A 74 -8.67 -17.91 4.39
C CYS A 74 -7.24 -18.44 4.54
N CYS A 75 -6.30 -17.92 3.75
CA CYS A 75 -4.89 -18.10 4.08
C CYS A 75 -4.51 -17.21 5.26
N LYS A 76 -3.75 -17.79 6.21
CA LYS A 76 -3.21 -17.00 7.32
C LYS A 76 -2.26 -15.93 6.81
N THR A 77 -2.29 -14.78 7.49
CA THR A 77 -1.40 -13.65 7.25
C THR A 77 -0.12 -13.78 8.07
N PHE A 78 0.82 -12.85 7.87
CA PHE A 78 2.06 -12.78 8.63
C PHE A 78 1.80 -12.73 10.15
N ASN A 79 2.67 -13.36 10.95
CA ASN A 79 2.54 -13.53 12.41
C ASN A 79 1.29 -14.30 12.89
N ASP A 80 0.57 -15.02 12.02
CA ASP A 80 -0.67 -15.73 12.36
C ASP A 80 -1.78 -14.80 12.94
N THR A 81 -1.68 -13.49 12.68
CA THR A 81 -2.52 -12.42 13.25
C THR A 81 -3.88 -12.25 12.55
N ASP A 82 -4.52 -13.32 12.09
CA ASP A 82 -5.68 -13.25 11.18
C ASP A 82 -6.71 -12.13 11.48
N PHE A 83 -6.68 -11.06 10.68
CA PHE A 83 -7.58 -9.91 10.77
C PHE A 83 -8.85 -10.02 9.92
N ILE A 84 -9.13 -11.24 9.43
CA ILE A 84 -10.41 -11.58 8.81
C ILE A 84 -11.30 -12.30 9.83
N MET A 85 -10.88 -13.44 10.36
CA MET A 85 -11.67 -14.17 11.38
C MET A 85 -11.69 -13.43 12.73
N GLY A 86 -10.55 -12.86 13.15
CA GLY A 86 -10.38 -12.34 14.50
C GLY A 86 -10.23 -13.44 15.55
N ALA A 87 -10.02 -13.03 16.81
CA ALA A 87 -9.97 -13.95 17.94
C ALA A 87 -11.36 -14.51 18.30
N GLU A 88 -11.41 -15.66 19.00
CA GLU A 88 -12.67 -16.23 19.48
C GLU A 88 -13.25 -15.48 20.68
N GLU A 89 -12.38 -14.86 21.48
CA GLU A 89 -12.71 -14.16 22.73
C GLU A 89 -11.84 -12.90 22.82
N PRO A 90 -12.34 -11.80 23.44
CA PRO A 90 -11.57 -10.57 23.60
C PRO A 90 -10.23 -10.83 24.27
N SER A 91 -9.15 -10.38 23.63
CA SER A 91 -7.78 -10.60 24.10
C SER A 91 -7.25 -9.41 24.91
N GLY A 92 -7.90 -8.24 24.78
CA GLY A 92 -7.43 -6.97 25.30
C GLY A 92 -6.41 -6.27 24.40
N ASP A 93 -6.09 -6.86 23.24
CA ASP A 93 -5.38 -6.18 22.15
C ASP A 93 -6.40 -5.38 21.33
N LEU A 94 -6.18 -4.08 21.20
CA LEU A 94 -7.12 -3.16 20.55
C LEU A 94 -7.44 -3.54 19.11
N VAL A 95 -6.49 -4.13 18.37
CA VAL A 95 -6.71 -4.51 16.97
C VAL A 95 -7.50 -5.81 16.89
N GLU A 96 -7.12 -6.82 17.68
CA GLU A 96 -7.83 -8.10 17.70
C GLU A 96 -9.28 -7.92 18.15
N ASP A 97 -9.50 -7.13 19.21
CA ASP A 97 -10.84 -6.79 19.71
C ASP A 97 -11.64 -6.01 18.64
N ALA A 98 -11.02 -5.08 17.90
CA ALA A 98 -11.69 -4.36 16.81
C ALA A 98 -12.08 -5.26 15.62
N VAL A 99 -11.30 -6.30 15.32
CA VAL A 99 -11.67 -7.30 14.28
C VAL A 99 -12.92 -8.07 14.71
N MET A 100 -12.99 -8.47 15.99
CA MET A 100 -14.16 -9.14 16.56
C MET A 100 -15.40 -8.24 16.50
N GLU A 101 -15.30 -7.00 16.99
CA GLU A 101 -16.39 -6.03 16.99
C GLU A 101 -16.92 -5.75 15.58
N ARG A 102 -16.01 -5.61 14.60
CA ARG A 102 -16.37 -5.46 13.19
C ARG A 102 -17.18 -6.66 12.69
N ASN A 103 -16.73 -7.87 12.98
CA ASN A 103 -17.41 -9.10 12.55
C ASN A 103 -18.81 -9.21 13.19
N GLU A 104 -18.92 -9.04 14.51
CA GLU A 104 -20.18 -9.09 15.25
C GLU A 104 -21.20 -8.09 14.70
N LYS A 105 -20.75 -6.86 14.44
CA LYS A 105 -21.62 -5.80 13.92
C LYS A 105 -22.16 -6.10 12.53
N VAL A 106 -21.34 -6.65 11.64
CA VAL A 106 -21.78 -7.05 10.30
C VAL A 106 -22.73 -8.26 10.38
N PHE A 107 -22.41 -9.25 11.22
CA PHE A 107 -23.23 -10.44 11.42
C PHE A 107 -24.62 -10.12 11.98
N GLU A 108 -24.69 -9.26 13.01
CA GLU A 108 -25.96 -8.80 13.58
C GLU A 108 -26.75 -7.98 12.56
N ARG A 109 -26.12 -7.00 11.90
CA ARG A 109 -26.78 -6.10 10.96
C ARG A 109 -27.39 -6.84 9.77
N LEU A 110 -26.63 -7.74 9.15
CA LEU A 110 -27.06 -8.45 7.95
C LEU A 110 -27.79 -9.76 8.26
N ASN A 111 -27.87 -10.17 9.53
CA ASN A 111 -28.36 -11.49 9.93
C ASN A 111 -27.68 -12.62 9.13
N VAL A 112 -26.35 -12.71 9.27
CA VAL A 112 -25.48 -13.64 8.53
C VAL A 112 -24.39 -14.20 9.44
N ASN A 113 -23.82 -15.34 9.08
CA ASN A 113 -22.64 -15.91 9.73
C ASN A 113 -21.57 -16.24 8.68
N ILE A 114 -20.31 -16.34 9.12
CA ILE A 114 -19.21 -16.84 8.28
C ILE A 114 -18.55 -18.05 8.93
N ASN A 115 -18.44 -19.13 8.18
CA ASN A 115 -17.62 -20.29 8.50
C ASN A 115 -16.24 -20.14 7.84
N TYR A 116 -15.27 -19.73 8.64
CA TYR A 116 -13.90 -19.53 8.18
C TYR A 116 -13.10 -20.83 8.23
N ASN A 117 -12.48 -21.19 7.11
CA ASN A 117 -11.44 -22.22 7.05
C ASN A 117 -10.06 -21.54 6.98
N LEU A 118 -9.37 -21.48 8.12
CA LEU A 118 -8.01 -20.96 8.18
C LEU A 118 -6.97 -21.98 7.75
N THR A 119 -6.11 -21.56 6.83
CA THR A 119 -5.16 -22.47 6.17
C THR A 119 -3.76 -21.89 6.12
N ASN A 120 -2.77 -22.79 6.13
CA ASN A 120 -1.37 -22.47 5.88
C ASN A 120 -0.99 -22.75 4.42
N THR A 121 -1.96 -22.64 3.49
CA THR A 121 -1.70 -22.85 2.07
C THR A 121 -0.61 -21.90 1.61
N ALA A 122 0.40 -22.45 0.94
CA ALA A 122 1.55 -21.68 0.52
C ALA A 122 1.13 -20.58 -0.47
N TYR A 123 1.85 -19.45 -0.43
CA TYR A 123 1.55 -18.26 -1.24
C TYR A 123 1.46 -18.54 -2.76
N TYR A 124 2.15 -19.58 -3.25
CA TYR A 124 2.13 -20.00 -4.65
C TYR A 124 1.07 -21.06 -4.98
N ASP A 125 0.49 -21.74 -3.97
CA ASP A 125 -0.43 -22.86 -4.17
C ASP A 125 -1.91 -22.43 -4.19
N ILE A 126 -2.25 -21.28 -3.61
CA ILE A 126 -3.63 -20.85 -3.40
C ILE A 126 -4.47 -20.79 -4.69
N GLY A 127 -3.91 -20.30 -5.80
CA GLY A 127 -4.63 -20.29 -7.07
C GLY A 127 -5.00 -21.70 -7.54
N SER A 128 -4.07 -22.65 -7.40
CA SER A 128 -4.31 -24.06 -7.75
C SER A 128 -5.37 -24.71 -6.86
N VAL A 129 -5.53 -24.24 -5.62
CA VAL A 129 -6.63 -24.66 -4.75
C VAL A 129 -7.97 -24.17 -5.30
N VAL A 130 -8.09 -22.89 -5.64
CA VAL A 130 -9.34 -22.35 -6.22
C VAL A 130 -9.73 -23.09 -7.50
N ASN A 131 -8.77 -23.30 -8.41
CA ASN A 131 -8.99 -24.01 -9.67
C ASN A 131 -9.59 -25.42 -9.43
N LYS A 132 -9.10 -26.17 -8.43
CA LYS A 132 -9.65 -27.48 -8.10
C LYS A 132 -11.13 -27.44 -7.72
N PHE A 133 -11.53 -26.49 -6.86
CA PHE A 133 -12.94 -26.32 -6.46
C PHE A 133 -13.83 -25.99 -7.65
N VAL A 134 -13.41 -25.03 -8.49
CA VAL A 134 -14.16 -24.64 -9.69
C VAL A 134 -14.30 -25.81 -10.66
N MET A 135 -13.20 -26.52 -10.93
CA MET A 135 -13.21 -27.62 -11.89
C MET A 135 -14.00 -28.84 -11.43
N SER A 136 -14.13 -29.08 -10.12
CA SER A 136 -15.00 -30.13 -9.60
C SER A 136 -16.46 -29.71 -9.44
N GLY A 137 -16.78 -28.43 -9.65
CA GLY A 137 -18.08 -27.86 -9.31
C GLY A 137 -18.37 -27.89 -7.80
N ASP A 138 -17.31 -27.89 -6.99
CA ASP A 138 -17.42 -27.88 -5.54
C ASP A 138 -17.57 -26.43 -5.07
N SER A 139 -18.77 -26.10 -4.59
CA SER A 139 -19.16 -24.78 -4.13
C SER A 139 -19.05 -24.65 -2.60
N THR A 140 -18.13 -25.38 -1.96
CA THR A 140 -17.95 -25.36 -0.50
C THR A 140 -17.59 -23.97 0.04
N TYR A 141 -16.90 -23.13 -0.73
CA TYR A 141 -16.49 -21.78 -0.31
C TYR A 141 -17.06 -20.71 -1.25
N ASP A 142 -17.59 -19.66 -0.65
CA ASP A 142 -18.21 -18.53 -1.34
C ASP A 142 -17.19 -17.49 -1.78
N TYR A 143 -16.10 -17.31 -1.03
CA TYR A 143 -14.95 -16.52 -1.45
C TYR A 143 -13.64 -17.02 -0.82
N PHE A 144 -12.52 -16.58 -1.38
CA PHE A 144 -11.18 -16.95 -0.93
C PHE A 144 -10.38 -15.70 -0.59
N THR A 145 -9.54 -15.81 0.43
CA THR A 145 -8.48 -14.83 0.70
C THR A 145 -7.13 -15.52 0.67
N GLY A 146 -6.17 -14.92 -0.02
CA GLY A 146 -4.83 -15.49 -0.10
C GLY A 146 -3.89 -14.71 -0.98
N ALA A 147 -2.64 -15.18 -1.04
CA ALA A 147 -1.55 -14.39 -1.57
C ALA A 147 -1.75 -14.04 -3.05
N GLN A 148 -1.53 -12.76 -3.36
CA GLN A 148 -1.65 -12.20 -4.70
C GLN A 148 -0.91 -13.04 -5.74
N PHE A 149 0.33 -13.44 -5.46
CA PHE A 149 1.17 -14.22 -6.38
C PHE A 149 0.49 -15.48 -6.90
N GLY A 150 -0.04 -16.32 -6.00
CA GLY A 150 -0.67 -17.58 -6.38
C GLY A 150 -2.01 -17.38 -7.08
N LEU A 151 -2.81 -16.39 -6.66
CA LEU A 151 -4.13 -16.12 -7.23
C LEU A 151 -4.02 -15.52 -8.64
N VAL A 152 -3.14 -14.53 -8.85
CA VAL A 152 -2.96 -13.87 -10.15
C VAL A 152 -2.58 -14.86 -11.25
N GLN A 153 -1.77 -15.88 -10.94
CA GLN A 153 -1.35 -16.89 -11.91
C GLN A 153 -2.50 -17.69 -12.53
N GLN A 154 -3.66 -17.76 -11.88
CA GLN A 154 -4.81 -18.50 -12.37
C GLN A 154 -5.89 -17.61 -13.01
N ALA A 155 -5.68 -16.29 -13.08
CA ALA A 155 -6.68 -15.36 -13.59
C ALA A 155 -7.12 -15.68 -15.03
N THR A 156 -6.18 -16.13 -15.87
CA THR A 156 -6.46 -16.50 -17.27
C THR A 156 -7.22 -17.80 -17.43
N GLU A 157 -7.34 -18.61 -16.38
CA GLU A 157 -8.04 -19.88 -16.45
C GLU A 157 -9.56 -19.71 -16.46
N GLY A 158 -10.07 -18.52 -16.13
CA GLY A 158 -11.52 -18.24 -16.10
C GLY A 158 -12.18 -18.89 -14.88
N VAL A 159 -11.45 -18.97 -13.78
CA VAL A 159 -11.90 -19.60 -12.51
C VAL A 159 -12.46 -18.59 -11.52
N TYR A 160 -12.38 -17.29 -11.82
CA TYR A 160 -12.84 -16.21 -10.95
C TYR A 160 -14.11 -15.56 -11.50
N TYR A 161 -14.98 -15.16 -10.58
CA TYR A 161 -16.17 -14.39 -10.85
C TYR A 161 -15.80 -12.94 -11.21
N ASN A 162 -16.47 -12.35 -12.21
CA ASN A 162 -16.31 -10.93 -12.49
C ASN A 162 -17.00 -10.12 -11.39
N VAL A 163 -16.24 -9.46 -10.51
CA VAL A 163 -16.80 -8.83 -9.31
C VAL A 163 -17.66 -7.60 -9.62
N PHE A 164 -17.60 -7.06 -10.84
CA PHE A 164 -18.56 -6.05 -11.30
C PHE A 164 -19.99 -6.61 -11.50
N GLU A 165 -20.13 -7.93 -11.61
CA GLU A 165 -21.42 -8.60 -11.73
C GLU A 165 -21.97 -9.06 -10.36
N LEU A 166 -21.17 -8.94 -9.29
CA LEU A 166 -21.66 -9.22 -7.94
C LEU A 166 -22.56 -8.06 -7.47
N PRO A 167 -23.77 -8.37 -6.97
CA PRO A 167 -24.65 -7.34 -6.41
C PRO A 167 -24.00 -6.62 -5.23
N TYR A 168 -24.51 -5.41 -4.95
CA TYR A 168 -24.21 -4.60 -3.76
C TYR A 168 -22.82 -3.98 -3.66
N LEU A 169 -21.80 -4.49 -4.36
CA LEU A 169 -20.47 -3.87 -4.34
C LEU A 169 -20.51 -2.46 -4.93
N ASP A 170 -20.14 -1.47 -4.13
CA ASP A 170 -20.09 -0.07 -4.54
C ASP A 170 -18.65 0.40 -4.63
N PHE A 171 -18.04 0.17 -5.79
CA PHE A 171 -16.65 0.53 -6.03
C PHE A 171 -16.40 2.04 -6.03
N ASP A 172 -17.39 2.92 -5.96
CA ASP A 172 -17.14 4.36 -5.81
C ASP A 172 -16.77 4.74 -4.36
N GLN A 173 -16.87 3.80 -3.42
CA GLN A 173 -16.62 4.01 -2.00
C GLN A 173 -15.13 3.94 -1.63
N PRO A 174 -14.69 4.68 -0.59
CA PRO A 174 -13.27 4.82 -0.26
C PRO A 174 -12.61 3.55 0.28
N TRP A 175 -13.39 2.56 0.72
CA TRP A 175 -12.86 1.29 1.22
C TRP A 175 -12.40 0.34 0.13
N TRP A 176 -12.70 0.64 -1.14
CA TRP A 176 -12.23 -0.11 -2.30
C TRP A 176 -11.05 0.60 -2.95
N TRP A 177 -9.92 -0.09 -3.04
CA TRP A 177 -8.67 0.51 -3.54
C TRP A 177 -8.61 0.44 -5.07
N ASN A 178 -9.48 1.20 -5.75
CA ASN A 178 -9.61 1.16 -7.21
C ASN A 178 -8.30 1.40 -7.95
N GLY A 179 -7.48 2.37 -7.50
CA GLY A 179 -6.18 2.62 -8.13
C GLY A 179 -5.29 1.39 -8.15
N TYR A 180 -5.33 0.56 -7.09
CA TYR A 180 -4.61 -0.71 -7.04
C TYR A 180 -5.27 -1.77 -7.91
N MET A 181 -6.59 -1.94 -7.79
CA MET A 181 -7.34 -2.94 -8.56
C MET A 181 -7.26 -2.69 -10.06
N ASP A 182 -7.29 -1.43 -10.50
CA ASP A 182 -7.17 -1.02 -11.90
C ASP A 182 -5.76 -1.27 -12.44
N GLU A 183 -4.72 -1.06 -11.63
CA GLU A 183 -3.34 -1.34 -12.01
C GLU A 183 -3.13 -2.83 -12.30
N ILE A 184 -3.76 -3.72 -11.52
CA ILE A 184 -3.59 -5.17 -11.67
C ILE A 184 -4.63 -5.83 -12.58
N SER A 185 -5.63 -5.10 -13.06
CA SER A 185 -6.69 -5.68 -13.90
C SER A 185 -6.19 -5.95 -15.32
N ILE A 186 -6.70 -7.01 -15.94
CA ILE A 186 -6.54 -7.21 -17.38
C ILE A 186 -7.82 -6.67 -18.03
N GLY A 187 -7.69 -5.70 -18.94
CA GLY A 187 -8.85 -5.03 -19.53
C GLY A 187 -9.42 -3.84 -18.76
N ALA A 188 -10.58 -3.35 -19.21
CA ALA A 188 -11.24 -2.16 -18.67
C ALA A 188 -12.66 -2.41 -18.12
N ASP A 189 -13.26 -3.57 -18.41
CA ASP A 189 -14.69 -3.87 -18.14
C ASP A 189 -14.89 -5.06 -17.20
N LYS A 190 -13.81 -5.68 -16.72
CA LYS A 190 -13.84 -6.81 -15.81
C LYS A 190 -12.86 -6.63 -14.67
N ARG A 191 -13.22 -7.15 -13.52
CA ARG A 191 -12.38 -7.17 -12.33
C ARG A 191 -12.55 -8.52 -11.64
N PHE A 192 -11.46 -9.13 -11.20
CA PHE A 192 -11.46 -10.47 -10.60
C PHE A 192 -10.88 -10.50 -9.18
N PHE A 193 -10.18 -9.44 -8.79
CA PHE A 193 -9.53 -9.32 -7.51
C PHE A 193 -10.17 -8.19 -6.70
N LEU A 194 -10.33 -8.43 -5.42
CA LEU A 194 -10.87 -7.48 -4.46
C LEU A 194 -9.73 -7.04 -3.54
N VAL A 195 -9.45 -5.75 -3.58
CA VAL A 195 -8.45 -5.10 -2.73
C VAL A 195 -9.13 -3.90 -2.08
N GLY A 196 -8.98 -3.81 -0.76
CA GLY A 196 -9.68 -2.82 0.04
C GLY A 196 -9.44 -3.05 1.52
N ASP A 197 -10.08 -2.26 2.35
CA ASP A 197 -9.87 -2.25 3.80
C ASP A 197 -10.16 -3.60 4.46
N TYR A 198 -11.16 -4.36 4.00
CA TYR A 198 -11.37 -5.72 4.52
C TYR A 198 -10.15 -6.64 4.31
N PHE A 199 -9.46 -6.47 3.19
CA PHE A 199 -8.23 -7.20 2.86
C PHE A 199 -7.00 -6.47 3.42
N ILE A 200 -7.06 -6.13 4.71
CA ILE A 200 -6.10 -5.27 5.41
C ILE A 200 -4.66 -5.78 5.34
N ASP A 201 -4.44 -7.06 5.05
CA ASP A 201 -3.08 -7.60 4.83
C ASP A 201 -2.33 -6.86 3.72
N MET A 202 -3.06 -6.34 2.72
CA MET A 202 -2.49 -5.47 1.68
C MET A 202 -1.90 -4.18 2.27
N LEU A 203 -2.59 -3.55 3.22
CA LEU A 203 -2.07 -2.39 3.96
C LEU A 203 -0.83 -2.80 4.76
N ARG A 204 -0.94 -3.88 5.53
CA ARG A 204 0.12 -4.36 6.43
C ARG A 204 1.39 -4.73 5.72
N GLY A 205 1.28 -5.27 4.51
CA GLY A 205 2.40 -5.63 3.67
C GLY A 205 2.93 -4.52 2.78
N THR A 206 2.37 -3.32 2.88
CA THR A 206 2.92 -2.14 2.21
C THR A 206 4.34 -1.89 2.70
N ARG A 207 5.27 -1.78 1.76
CA ARG A 207 6.71 -1.68 2.01
C ARG A 207 7.08 -0.29 2.51
N VAL A 208 7.86 -0.26 3.59
CA VAL A 208 8.36 0.96 4.22
C VAL A 208 9.83 0.78 4.59
N LEU A 209 10.56 1.88 4.68
CA LEU A 209 11.87 1.89 5.31
C LEU A 209 11.71 2.20 6.80
N TYR A 210 12.27 1.36 7.65
CA TYR A 210 12.43 1.70 9.05
C TYR A 210 13.72 2.48 9.24
N PHE A 211 13.73 3.42 10.17
CA PHE A 211 14.96 4.07 10.61
C PHE A 211 15.06 4.09 12.14
N ASN A 212 16.28 3.94 12.67
CA ASN A 212 16.54 3.94 14.09
C ASN A 212 16.70 5.40 14.57
N LYS A 213 15.67 5.92 15.25
CA LYS A 213 15.62 7.30 15.72
C LYS A 213 16.71 7.57 16.75
N THR A 214 16.98 6.61 17.64
CA THR A 214 18.06 6.73 18.63
C THR A 214 19.45 6.86 17.96
N LEU A 215 19.71 6.06 16.92
CA LEU A 215 20.97 6.14 16.20
C LEU A 215 21.09 7.45 15.40
N TYR A 216 19.99 7.89 14.77
CA TYR A 216 19.90 9.18 14.09
C TYR A 216 20.20 10.34 15.05
N GLU A 217 19.56 10.35 16.23
CA GLU A 217 19.76 11.35 17.28
C GLU A 217 21.22 11.44 17.74
N ASN A 218 21.83 10.28 17.97
CA ASN A 218 23.18 10.23 18.51
C ASN A 218 24.28 10.65 17.51
N GLN A 219 24.04 10.52 16.20
CA GLN A 219 25.10 10.69 15.19
C GLN A 219 24.84 11.77 14.16
N ILE A 220 23.59 12.21 13.99
CA ILE A 220 23.18 13.09 12.89
C ILE A 220 22.51 14.36 13.43
N GLY A 221 21.43 14.22 14.19
CA GLY A 221 20.61 15.37 14.59
C GLY A 221 19.21 14.96 14.99
N ASN A 222 18.22 15.85 14.87
CA ASN A 222 16.86 15.52 15.26
C ASN A 222 16.25 14.50 14.27
N PRO A 223 15.75 13.32 14.71
CA PRO A 223 15.08 12.37 13.82
C PRO A 223 13.89 12.97 13.05
N ASP A 224 13.22 14.00 13.59
CA ASP A 224 12.12 14.68 12.91
C ASP A 224 12.55 15.40 11.62
N ASP A 225 13.84 15.71 11.48
CA ASP A 225 14.38 16.34 10.28
C ASP A 225 14.20 15.42 9.06
N LEU A 226 14.27 14.09 9.25
CA LEU A 226 14.02 13.13 8.18
C LEU A 226 12.54 13.12 7.76
N TYR A 227 11.62 13.29 8.72
CA TYR A 227 10.20 13.45 8.41
C TYR A 227 9.94 14.75 7.65
N GLY A 228 10.56 15.86 8.07
CA GLY A 228 10.48 17.13 7.35
C GLY A 228 10.94 16.98 5.89
N VAL A 229 12.08 16.34 5.66
CA VAL A 229 12.60 16.08 4.31
C VAL A 229 11.62 15.25 3.47
N ALA A 230 10.96 14.25 4.05
CA ALA A 230 9.96 13.45 3.35
C ALA A 230 8.66 14.24 3.08
N LEU A 231 8.16 15.01 4.04
CA LEU A 231 6.96 15.85 3.89
C LEU A 231 7.14 16.96 2.85
N GLU A 232 8.35 17.52 2.75
CA GLU A 232 8.72 18.50 1.72
C GLU A 232 8.90 17.88 0.34
N GLY A 233 8.88 16.54 0.23
CA GLY A 233 9.13 15.84 -1.03
C GLY A 233 10.60 15.81 -1.45
N ASN A 234 11.53 15.99 -0.51
CA ASN A 234 12.98 16.03 -0.78
C ASN A 234 13.68 14.71 -0.44
N TRP A 235 12.93 13.69 0.01
CA TRP A 235 13.48 12.36 0.27
C TRP A 235 13.67 11.56 -1.03
N THR A 236 14.92 11.50 -1.51
CA THR A 236 15.34 10.88 -2.78
C THR A 236 16.38 9.77 -2.59
N LEU A 237 16.59 8.93 -3.61
CA LEU A 237 17.61 7.88 -3.57
C LEU A 237 19.03 8.44 -3.39
N GLU A 238 19.32 9.60 -3.97
CA GLU A 238 20.61 10.29 -3.77
C GLU A 238 20.79 10.69 -2.31
N LYS A 239 19.77 11.32 -1.71
CA LYS A 239 19.79 11.70 -0.30
C LYS A 239 19.97 10.49 0.62
N MET A 240 19.30 9.39 0.31
CA MET A 240 19.47 8.14 1.04
C MET A 240 20.88 7.59 0.88
N ALA A 241 21.43 7.52 -0.33
CA ALA A 241 22.78 7.00 -0.57
C ALA A 241 23.86 7.78 0.19
N GLU A 242 23.75 9.12 0.25
CA GLU A 242 24.63 9.97 1.06
C GLU A 242 24.56 9.63 2.54
N LEU A 243 23.33 9.50 3.07
CA LEU A 243 23.08 9.17 4.47
C LEU A 243 23.62 7.79 4.83
N VAL A 244 23.33 6.80 3.98
CA VAL A 244 23.74 5.41 4.17
C VAL A 244 25.27 5.30 4.23
N LYS A 245 25.96 5.93 3.27
CA LYS A 245 27.42 5.93 3.23
C LYS A 245 28.05 6.60 4.45
N GLY A 246 27.46 7.69 4.94
CA GLY A 246 27.96 8.45 6.09
C GLY A 246 27.92 7.68 7.43
N MET A 247 27.16 6.59 7.50
CA MET A 247 26.89 5.86 8.73
C MET A 247 27.73 4.60 8.95
N TYR A 248 28.56 4.20 7.98
CA TYR A 248 29.46 3.06 8.17
C TYR A 248 30.48 3.31 9.29
N ARG A 249 30.61 2.37 10.23
CA ARG A 249 31.71 2.37 11.23
C ARG A 249 32.21 0.94 11.41
N ASP A 250 33.51 0.76 11.21
CA ASP A 250 34.25 -0.44 11.63
C ASP A 250 34.39 -0.41 13.16
N LEU A 251 33.59 -1.21 13.87
CA LEU A 251 33.53 -1.15 15.33
C LEU A 251 34.53 -2.11 15.99
N ASN A 252 34.92 -3.19 15.31
CA ASN A 252 35.84 -4.19 15.83
C ASN A 252 37.30 -3.97 15.35
N GLY A 253 37.51 -3.04 14.41
CA GLY A 253 38.80 -2.63 13.88
C GLY A 253 39.44 -3.65 12.94
N ASN A 254 38.65 -4.54 12.34
CA ASN A 254 39.17 -5.63 11.51
C ASN A 254 39.22 -5.29 10.01
N THR A 255 38.69 -4.13 9.59
CA THR A 255 38.60 -3.67 8.20
C THR A 255 37.81 -4.58 7.24
N GLU A 256 36.99 -5.47 7.78
CA GLU A 256 36.06 -6.34 7.06
C GLU A 256 34.62 -5.89 7.32
N PHE A 257 33.79 -5.80 6.27
CA PHE A 257 32.38 -5.47 6.41
C PHE A 257 31.61 -6.67 6.99
N ASP A 258 31.49 -6.75 8.32
CA ASP A 258 30.87 -7.88 9.01
C ASP A 258 29.72 -7.48 9.97
N GLU A 259 29.20 -8.45 10.72
CA GLU A 259 28.04 -8.27 11.62
C GLU A 259 28.36 -7.52 12.93
N GLU A 260 29.64 -7.26 13.22
CA GLU A 260 30.07 -6.50 14.39
C GLU A 260 30.16 -4.99 14.10
N ASP A 261 30.01 -4.60 12.84
CA ASP A 261 30.05 -3.20 12.37
C ASP A 261 28.73 -2.45 12.55
N GLN A 262 28.80 -1.14 12.28
CA GLN A 262 27.65 -0.27 12.11
C GLN A 262 27.43 0.09 10.63
N TYR A 263 26.18 0.13 10.20
CA TYR A 263 25.77 0.42 8.84
C TYR A 263 24.75 1.56 8.75
N GLY A 264 24.66 2.17 7.58
CA GLY A 264 23.58 3.10 7.25
C GLY A 264 22.33 2.40 6.74
N PHE A 265 22.48 1.28 6.07
CA PHE A 265 21.38 0.48 5.55
C PHE A 265 21.67 -1.00 5.74
N ALA A 266 20.69 -1.73 6.26
CA ALA A 266 20.72 -3.18 6.33
C ALA A 266 19.46 -3.73 5.67
N THR A 267 19.58 -4.83 4.92
CA THR A 267 18.41 -5.46 4.31
C THR A 267 18.57 -6.96 4.15
N TYR A 268 17.43 -7.67 4.07
CA TYR A 268 17.41 -9.10 3.84
C TYR A 268 17.49 -9.42 2.33
N VAL A 269 18.64 -9.92 1.88
CA VAL A 269 18.97 -10.25 0.47
C VAL A 269 18.80 -9.10 -0.54
N THR A 270 19.47 -9.16 -1.68
CA THR A 270 19.23 -8.20 -2.78
C THR A 270 17.92 -8.44 -3.52
N TYR A 271 17.37 -9.66 -3.42
CA TYR A 271 16.24 -10.13 -4.19
C TYR A 271 14.96 -9.32 -3.91
N SER A 272 14.12 -9.74 -2.96
CA SER A 272 12.86 -9.03 -2.65
C SER A 272 13.07 -7.61 -2.10
N SER A 273 14.24 -7.34 -1.50
CA SER A 273 14.56 -6.00 -0.99
C SER A 273 14.57 -4.92 -2.06
N SER A 274 14.93 -5.27 -3.30
CA SER A 274 15.09 -4.31 -4.39
C SER A 274 13.77 -3.85 -5.00
N ASP A 275 12.68 -4.61 -4.82
CA ASP A 275 11.40 -4.29 -5.46
C ASP A 275 10.84 -2.96 -4.95
N ALA A 276 10.83 -2.79 -3.63
CA ALA A 276 10.29 -1.58 -3.02
C ALA A 276 11.01 -0.32 -3.50
N PHE A 277 12.34 -0.42 -3.70
CA PHE A 277 13.11 0.65 -4.31
C PHE A 277 12.72 0.89 -5.77
N ALA A 278 12.59 -0.18 -6.57
CA ALA A 278 12.22 -0.06 -7.97
C ALA A 278 10.89 0.70 -8.12
N PHE A 279 9.83 0.26 -7.43
CA PHE A 279 8.51 0.88 -7.59
C PHE A 279 8.39 2.23 -6.89
N ALA A 280 9.18 2.50 -5.84
CA ALA A 280 9.31 3.84 -5.25
C ALA A 280 9.78 4.89 -6.26
N THR A 281 10.49 4.49 -7.31
CA THR A 281 10.93 5.40 -8.39
C THR A 281 9.86 5.72 -9.42
N ASP A 282 8.60 5.33 -9.23
CA ASP A 282 7.49 5.61 -10.17
C ASP A 282 7.80 5.16 -11.61
N ILE A 283 8.48 4.02 -11.74
CA ILE A 283 8.71 3.37 -13.02
C ILE A 283 7.39 2.77 -13.53
N ARG A 284 7.22 2.80 -14.84
CA ARG A 284 6.15 2.08 -15.54
C ARG A 284 6.78 1.06 -16.46
N MET A 285 6.51 -0.22 -16.25
CA MET A 285 7.01 -1.28 -17.12
C MET A 285 5.99 -1.63 -18.20
N THR A 286 4.72 -1.33 -17.95
CA THR A 286 3.62 -1.50 -18.88
C THR A 286 2.71 -0.28 -18.92
N GLU A 287 1.95 -0.19 -20.00
CA GLU A 287 0.88 0.79 -20.19
C GLU A 287 -0.38 0.08 -20.68
N ARG A 288 -1.53 0.65 -20.35
CA ARG A 288 -2.84 0.20 -20.83
C ARG A 288 -3.26 1.05 -22.03
N GLY A 289 -3.57 0.41 -23.14
CA GLY A 289 -4.18 1.04 -24.30
C GLY A 289 -5.68 1.32 -24.10
N ASP A 290 -6.25 2.14 -24.98
CA ASP A 290 -7.68 2.51 -24.95
C ASP A 290 -8.63 1.30 -25.08
N ASP A 291 -8.16 0.19 -25.67
CA ASP A 291 -8.90 -1.06 -25.81
C ASP A 291 -8.74 -2.01 -24.61
N GLY A 292 -8.08 -1.55 -23.54
CA GLY A 292 -7.82 -2.32 -22.32
C GLY A 292 -6.64 -3.29 -22.41
N THR A 293 -5.98 -3.40 -23.57
CA THR A 293 -4.79 -4.26 -23.74
C THR A 293 -3.56 -3.64 -23.10
N MET A 294 -2.64 -4.49 -22.62
CA MET A 294 -1.39 -4.06 -22.00
C MET A 294 -0.23 -4.16 -23.00
N THR A 295 0.69 -3.18 -22.98
CA THR A 295 1.95 -3.16 -23.74
C THR A 295 3.13 -2.85 -22.82
N PHE A 296 4.34 -3.32 -23.16
CA PHE A 296 5.56 -3.01 -22.39
C PHE A 296 6.11 -1.62 -22.73
N THR A 297 6.52 -0.88 -21.72
CA THR A 297 7.20 0.44 -21.80
C THR A 297 8.59 0.36 -21.16
N MET A 298 9.45 -0.48 -21.72
CA MET A 298 10.77 -0.80 -21.17
C MET A 298 11.90 0.00 -21.85
N GLY A 299 12.95 0.32 -21.09
CA GLY A 299 14.15 1.00 -21.59
C GLY A 299 14.09 2.53 -21.59
N THR A 300 13.21 3.12 -20.77
CA THR A 300 13.12 4.57 -20.61
C THR A 300 14.31 5.12 -19.82
N GLU A 301 14.68 6.39 -20.05
CA GLU A 301 15.76 7.05 -19.29
C GLU A 301 15.52 6.99 -17.77
N ARG A 302 14.26 7.08 -17.35
CA ARG A 302 13.85 6.95 -15.95
C ARG A 302 14.21 5.57 -15.39
N GLN A 303 13.92 4.50 -16.13
CA GLN A 303 14.23 3.13 -15.71
C GLN A 303 15.73 2.87 -15.61
N LEU A 304 16.52 3.38 -16.58
CA LEU A 304 17.98 3.28 -16.55
C LEU A 304 18.55 4.02 -15.33
N LYS A 305 18.09 5.26 -15.10
CA LYS A 305 18.47 6.07 -13.94
C LYS A 305 18.13 5.37 -12.62
N ALA A 306 16.95 4.75 -12.52
CA ALA A 306 16.56 4.00 -11.33
C ALA A 306 17.53 2.83 -11.07
N ALA A 307 17.95 2.10 -12.10
CA ALA A 307 18.90 0.99 -11.92
C ALA A 307 20.24 1.48 -11.34
N ASP A 308 20.75 2.61 -11.82
CA ASP A 308 21.99 3.22 -11.33
C ASP A 308 21.88 3.59 -9.82
N PHE A 309 20.83 4.33 -9.44
CA PHE A 309 20.68 4.80 -8.06
C PHE A 309 20.36 3.69 -7.08
N ILE A 310 19.56 2.69 -7.48
CA ILE A 310 19.24 1.56 -6.61
C ILE A 310 20.52 0.75 -6.35
N ASN A 311 21.32 0.46 -7.38
CA ASN A 311 22.60 -0.21 -7.17
C ASN A 311 23.56 0.63 -6.30
N ALA A 312 23.58 1.95 -6.45
CA ALA A 312 24.37 2.82 -5.58
C ALA A 312 23.96 2.73 -4.10
N VAL A 313 22.69 2.49 -3.79
CA VAL A 313 22.21 2.23 -2.42
C VAL A 313 22.61 0.84 -1.94
N PHE A 314 22.49 -0.21 -2.75
CA PHE A 314 22.80 -1.58 -2.30
C PHE A 314 24.30 -1.88 -2.22
N TRP A 315 25.09 -1.28 -3.11
CA TRP A 315 26.50 -1.64 -3.33
C TRP A 315 27.44 -0.48 -2.97
N ASN A 316 27.45 -0.13 -1.69
CA ASN A 316 28.39 0.82 -1.09
C ASN A 316 28.84 0.33 0.30
N GLU A 317 29.88 0.93 0.87
CA GLU A 317 30.43 0.54 2.18
C GLU A 317 29.46 0.69 3.37
N GLY A 318 28.43 1.53 3.24
CA GLY A 318 27.42 1.76 4.28
C GLY A 318 26.27 0.76 4.29
N SER A 319 26.30 -0.25 3.42
CA SER A 319 25.20 -1.19 3.22
C SER A 319 25.56 -2.63 3.60
N TYR A 320 24.72 -3.24 4.43
CA TYR A 320 24.79 -4.63 4.80
C TYR A 320 23.65 -5.42 4.13
N ILE A 321 24.00 -6.48 3.40
CA ILE A 321 23.03 -7.36 2.74
C ILE A 321 23.13 -8.75 3.38
N SER A 322 22.03 -9.18 4.00
CA SER A 322 21.95 -10.53 4.57
C SER A 322 21.93 -11.60 3.49
N LYS A 323 22.38 -12.80 3.84
CA LYS A 323 22.26 -14.00 3.00
C LYS A 323 20.84 -14.58 3.08
N ILE A 324 20.45 -15.34 2.07
CA ILE A 324 19.09 -15.91 1.99
C ILE A 324 18.80 -16.88 3.14
N GLU A 325 19.81 -17.60 3.62
CA GLU A 325 19.64 -18.60 4.67
C GLU A 325 19.51 -18.00 6.07
N THR A 326 19.83 -16.71 6.26
CA THR A 326 19.86 -16.09 7.59
C THR A 326 19.67 -14.59 7.50
N ASP A 327 18.55 -14.10 8.01
CA ASP A 327 18.33 -12.66 8.18
C ASP A 327 19.15 -12.12 9.37
N LYS A 328 20.16 -11.31 9.04
CA LYS A 328 21.02 -10.61 9.98
C LYS A 328 20.74 -9.11 10.01
N ALA A 329 20.07 -8.58 9.00
CA ALA A 329 19.72 -7.18 8.89
C ALA A 329 18.74 -6.76 9.98
N THR A 330 17.70 -7.56 10.23
CA THR A 330 16.72 -7.26 11.29
C THR A 330 17.38 -7.24 12.69
N PRO A 331 18.18 -8.24 13.09
CA PRO A 331 18.96 -8.17 14.34
C PRO A 331 19.89 -6.95 14.43
N LEU A 332 20.64 -6.63 13.37
CA LEU A 332 21.53 -5.45 13.35
C LEU A 332 20.74 -4.16 13.61
N PHE A 333 19.58 -4.01 12.99
CA PHE A 333 18.70 -2.86 13.21
C PHE A 333 18.18 -2.80 14.65
N LYS A 334 17.65 -3.91 15.17
CA LYS A 334 17.12 -4.00 16.55
C LYS A 334 18.17 -3.69 17.62
N ASN A 335 19.44 -4.03 17.35
CA ASN A 335 20.57 -3.78 18.24
C ASN A 335 21.19 -2.38 18.08
N GLY A 336 20.63 -1.51 17.24
CA GLY A 336 21.16 -0.16 17.03
C GLY A 336 22.42 -0.10 16.16
N GLN A 337 22.70 -1.15 15.38
CA GLN A 337 23.85 -1.23 14.46
C GLN A 337 23.51 -0.81 13.03
N SER A 338 22.24 -0.58 12.68
CA SER A 338 21.88 -0.03 11.36
C SER A 338 20.97 1.18 11.50
N LEU A 339 21.26 2.25 10.74
CA LEU A 339 20.38 3.41 10.69
C LEU A 339 19.05 3.07 10.03
N MET A 340 19.08 2.34 8.92
CA MET A 340 17.89 1.99 8.15
C MET A 340 17.75 0.48 7.97
N LEU A 341 16.51 0.00 7.93
CA LEU A 341 16.17 -1.38 7.62
C LEU A 341 15.24 -1.43 6.42
N GLY A 342 15.66 -2.19 5.40
CA GLY A 342 14.88 -2.50 4.20
C GLY A 342 14.17 -3.85 4.27
N ASN A 343 13.38 -4.14 3.22
CA ASN A 343 12.58 -5.35 3.09
C ASN A 343 11.57 -5.54 4.23
N SER A 344 11.15 -4.44 4.85
CA SER A 344 10.13 -4.41 5.88
C SER A 344 8.80 -3.89 5.32
N SER A 345 7.75 -4.11 6.07
CA SER A 345 6.41 -3.60 5.80
C SER A 345 5.83 -2.92 7.04
N ILE A 346 4.67 -2.25 6.91
CA ILE A 346 3.99 -1.63 8.05
C ILE A 346 3.81 -2.63 9.20
N GLY A 347 3.32 -3.85 8.91
CA GLY A 347 3.12 -4.89 9.92
C GLY A 347 4.40 -5.45 10.54
N THR A 348 5.60 -5.13 10.01
CA THR A 348 6.86 -5.54 10.64
C THR A 348 7.04 -4.91 12.04
N SER A 349 6.41 -3.76 12.31
CA SER A 349 6.49 -3.07 13.60
C SER A 349 6.01 -3.92 14.78
N GLU A 350 5.10 -4.86 14.51
CA GLU A 350 4.57 -5.82 15.49
C GLU A 350 5.69 -6.69 16.10
N THR A 351 6.80 -6.87 15.37
CA THR A 351 7.99 -7.65 15.78
C THR A 351 9.06 -6.83 16.50
N PHE A 352 8.87 -5.50 16.56
CA PHE A 352 9.78 -4.55 17.22
C PHE A 352 9.24 -4.06 18.56
N ARG A 353 8.19 -4.69 19.11
CA ARG A 353 7.63 -4.34 20.43
C ARG A 353 8.67 -4.40 21.55
N ASP A 354 9.58 -5.37 21.46
CA ASP A 354 10.70 -5.62 22.37
C ASP A 354 11.96 -4.79 22.08
N MET A 355 11.99 -4.00 21.00
CA MET A 355 13.13 -3.14 20.67
C MET A 355 13.30 -2.05 21.72
N GLU A 356 14.53 -1.90 22.22
CA GLU A 356 14.89 -0.88 23.22
C GLU A 356 15.06 0.50 22.59
N ASN A 357 15.65 0.57 21.39
CA ASN A 357 15.77 1.82 20.65
C ASN A 357 14.44 2.26 20.05
N ASP A 358 14.28 3.58 19.95
CA ASP A 358 13.17 4.19 19.24
C ASP A 358 13.42 4.06 17.73
N PHE A 359 12.40 3.70 16.94
CA PHE A 359 12.42 3.66 15.49
C PHE A 359 11.32 4.52 14.86
N GLY A 360 11.42 4.78 13.57
CA GLY A 360 10.35 5.39 12.78
C GLY A 360 10.23 4.69 11.44
N MET A 361 9.19 5.03 10.68
CA MET A 361 9.01 4.59 9.30
C MET A 361 9.00 5.79 8.36
N VAL A 362 9.56 5.63 7.17
CA VAL A 362 9.43 6.58 6.05
C VAL A 362 9.10 5.80 4.78
N PRO A 363 8.48 6.44 3.77
CA PRO A 363 8.35 5.81 2.46
C PRO A 363 9.73 5.50 1.88
N TYR A 364 9.77 4.54 0.97
CA TYR A 364 10.96 4.37 0.13
C TYR A 364 11.22 5.66 -0.68
N PRO A 365 12.50 6.02 -0.93
CA PRO A 365 12.83 7.32 -1.48
C PRO A 365 12.40 7.45 -2.94
N LYS A 366 12.05 8.67 -3.35
CA LYS A 366 11.77 8.98 -4.76
C LYS A 366 13.03 8.83 -5.60
N LEU A 367 12.86 8.70 -6.92
CA LEU A 367 14.01 8.70 -7.83
C LEU A 367 14.84 9.98 -7.69
N ASP A 368 14.15 11.12 -7.69
CA ASP A 368 14.70 12.47 -7.57
C ASP A 368 13.58 13.45 -7.18
N GLU A 369 13.92 14.73 -7.02
CA GLU A 369 12.98 15.79 -6.63
C GLU A 369 11.92 16.09 -7.72
N THR A 370 12.11 15.64 -8.96
CA THR A 370 11.13 15.86 -10.05
C THR A 370 9.97 14.88 -10.01
N GLN A 371 10.11 13.77 -9.29
CA GLN A 371 9.00 12.87 -9.00
C GLN A 371 8.06 13.54 -7.99
N GLU A 372 6.79 13.75 -8.37
CA GLU A 372 5.84 14.47 -7.51
C GLU A 372 5.42 13.68 -6.27
N LYS A 373 5.05 12.41 -6.46
CA LYS A 373 4.45 11.56 -5.41
C LYS A 373 5.37 10.43 -4.98
N TYR A 374 5.28 10.03 -3.72
CA TYR A 374 5.83 8.76 -3.25
C TYR A 374 5.06 7.58 -3.87
N ARG A 375 5.66 6.39 -3.81
CA ARG A 375 5.05 5.12 -4.20
C ARG A 375 5.48 4.06 -3.19
N SER A 376 4.51 3.39 -2.57
CA SER A 376 4.72 2.37 -1.56
C SER A 376 4.23 1.03 -2.10
N LEU A 377 5.17 0.10 -2.35
CA LEU A 377 4.85 -1.19 -2.95
C LEU A 377 4.06 -2.07 -1.99
N VAL A 378 2.98 -2.70 -2.44
CA VAL A 378 2.44 -3.90 -1.78
C VAL A 378 3.13 -5.14 -2.35
N HIS A 379 3.75 -5.93 -1.50
CA HIS A 379 4.45 -7.13 -1.97
C HIS A 379 3.47 -8.23 -2.41
N ASP A 380 3.86 -9.02 -3.40
CA ASP A 380 3.03 -10.07 -4.03
C ASP A 380 2.67 -11.26 -3.12
N THR A 381 3.20 -11.29 -1.90
CA THR A 381 2.88 -12.29 -0.88
C THR A 381 1.74 -11.88 0.04
N GLN A 382 1.16 -10.69 -0.13
CA GLN A 382 0.02 -10.25 0.69
C GLN A 382 -1.29 -10.83 0.21
N ASN A 383 -2.20 -11.05 1.16
CA ASN A 383 -3.49 -11.66 0.89
C ASN A 383 -4.53 -10.64 0.42
N PHE A 384 -5.19 -10.95 -0.70
CA PHE A 384 -6.36 -10.21 -1.18
C PHE A 384 -7.56 -11.15 -1.42
N GLY A 385 -8.69 -10.61 -1.85
CA GLY A 385 -9.91 -11.37 -2.08
C GLY A 385 -10.12 -11.79 -3.53
N ILE A 386 -10.73 -12.96 -3.73
CA ILE A 386 -11.39 -13.36 -4.98
C ILE A 386 -12.72 -14.04 -4.66
N VAL A 387 -13.65 -14.00 -5.62
CA VAL A 387 -14.86 -14.84 -5.62
C VAL A 387 -14.69 -15.92 -6.69
N PRO A 388 -14.79 -17.22 -6.37
CA PRO A 388 -14.66 -18.29 -7.35
C PRO A 388 -15.90 -18.34 -8.24
N LEU A 389 -15.76 -18.82 -9.47
CA LEU A 389 -16.90 -18.96 -10.39
C LEU A 389 -17.96 -19.95 -9.89
N CYS A 390 -17.59 -20.88 -9.00
CA CYS A 390 -18.48 -21.83 -8.36
C CYS A 390 -19.13 -21.32 -7.05
N CYS A 391 -19.05 -20.03 -6.73
CA CYS A 391 -19.71 -19.43 -5.57
C CYS A 391 -21.23 -19.75 -5.57
N ALA A 392 -21.74 -20.26 -4.43
CA ALA A 392 -23.14 -20.67 -4.31
C ALA A 392 -24.07 -19.50 -3.96
N HIS A 393 -23.54 -18.47 -3.31
CA HIS A 393 -24.32 -17.37 -2.72
C HIS A 393 -23.77 -15.99 -3.17
N PRO A 394 -23.81 -15.65 -4.47
CA PRO A 394 -23.18 -14.42 -4.99
C PRO A 394 -23.80 -13.14 -4.42
N ASP A 395 -25.12 -13.10 -4.21
CA ASP A 395 -25.83 -11.94 -3.68
C ASP A 395 -25.44 -11.67 -2.22
N GLU A 396 -25.48 -12.71 -1.39
CA GLU A 396 -25.07 -12.66 0.01
C GLU A 396 -23.58 -12.33 0.15
N THR A 397 -22.74 -12.91 -0.72
CA THR A 397 -21.29 -12.65 -0.75
C THR A 397 -21.00 -11.19 -1.08
N GLY A 398 -21.67 -10.61 -2.07
CA GLY A 398 -21.54 -9.19 -2.40
C GLY A 398 -21.92 -8.28 -1.24
N ALA A 399 -23.07 -8.53 -0.60
CA ALA A 399 -23.52 -7.75 0.55
C ALA A 399 -22.54 -7.83 1.75
N VAL A 400 -22.04 -9.03 2.06
CA VAL A 400 -21.09 -9.24 3.16
C VAL A 400 -19.75 -8.56 2.87
N LEU A 401 -19.21 -8.68 1.65
CA LEU A 401 -17.94 -8.05 1.29
C LEU A 401 -18.01 -6.52 1.33
N GLU A 402 -19.13 -5.95 0.90
CA GLU A 402 -19.39 -4.50 1.00
C GLU A 402 -19.44 -4.04 2.47
N ALA A 403 -20.26 -4.69 3.30
CA ALA A 403 -20.40 -4.33 4.71
C ALA A 403 -19.10 -4.52 5.51
N MET A 404 -18.38 -5.63 5.27
CA MET A 404 -17.08 -5.88 5.92
C MET A 404 -16.05 -4.82 5.55
N SER A 405 -16.01 -4.40 4.30
CA SER A 405 -15.06 -3.37 3.83
C SER A 405 -15.41 -2.00 4.41
N ALA A 406 -16.68 -1.61 4.38
CA ALA A 406 -17.16 -0.35 4.95
C ALA A 406 -16.91 -0.27 6.46
N GLU A 407 -17.22 -1.34 7.20
CA GLU A 407 -17.01 -1.36 8.65
C GLU A 407 -15.53 -1.38 9.00
N THR A 408 -14.69 -2.14 8.29
CA THR A 408 -13.23 -2.13 8.51
C THR A 408 -12.64 -0.74 8.26
N TRP A 409 -13.00 -0.09 7.17
CA TRP A 409 -12.53 1.27 6.88
C TRP A 409 -12.94 2.26 7.99
N LYS A 410 -14.13 2.08 8.57
CA LYS A 410 -14.65 2.96 9.61
C LYS A 410 -14.00 2.74 10.98
N THR A 411 -13.71 1.49 11.35
CA THR A 411 -13.31 1.14 12.73
C THR A 411 -11.93 0.53 12.80
N LEU A 412 -11.71 -0.60 12.15
CA LEU A 412 -10.48 -1.38 12.27
C LEU A 412 -9.28 -0.69 11.60
N THR A 413 -9.43 -0.09 10.43
CA THR A 413 -8.33 0.63 9.76
C THR A 413 -7.78 1.76 10.62
N PRO A 414 -8.60 2.70 11.15
CA PRO A 414 -8.14 3.67 12.14
C PRO A 414 -7.48 3.03 13.37
N THR A 415 -8.10 2.02 13.99
CA THR A 415 -7.54 1.35 15.18
C THR A 415 -6.20 0.67 14.88
N TYR A 416 -6.02 0.09 13.69
CA TYR A 416 -4.76 -0.48 13.24
C TYR A 416 -3.69 0.60 13.09
N TYR A 417 -4.02 1.75 12.50
CA TYR A 417 -3.11 2.89 12.48
C TYR A 417 -2.75 3.36 13.90
N GLU A 418 -3.72 3.44 14.80
CA GLU A 418 -3.45 3.79 16.20
C GLU A 418 -2.53 2.77 16.88
N THR A 419 -2.65 1.47 16.56
CA THR A 419 -1.92 0.41 17.26
C THR A 419 -0.56 0.09 16.65
N ALA A 420 -0.49 -0.11 15.33
CA ALA A 420 0.75 -0.40 14.60
C ALA A 420 1.75 0.77 14.69
N LEU A 421 1.28 1.98 15.00
CA LEU A 421 2.08 3.20 14.98
C LEU A 421 2.12 3.92 16.32
N LYS A 422 1.04 4.00 17.12
CA LYS A 422 1.02 4.88 18.30
C LYS A 422 1.36 4.23 19.63
N VAL A 423 1.49 2.91 19.73
CA VAL A 423 1.80 2.24 21.01
C VAL A 423 3.25 2.48 21.49
N LYS A 424 4.13 3.02 20.63
CA LYS A 424 5.39 3.66 21.04
C LYS A 424 5.76 4.96 20.29
N TYR A 425 5.21 5.25 19.09
CA TYR A 425 5.88 6.13 18.10
C TYR A 425 5.20 7.41 17.64
N VAL A 426 4.00 7.76 18.12
CA VAL A 426 3.33 9.00 17.69
C VAL A 426 3.01 9.85 18.91
N ARG A 427 4.01 10.58 19.40
CA ARG A 427 3.76 11.81 20.17
C ARG A 427 3.78 13.04 19.28
N ASP A 428 4.24 12.92 18.03
CA ASP A 428 4.41 14.02 17.09
C ASP A 428 3.43 13.91 15.90
N GLU A 429 2.98 15.07 15.41
CA GLU A 429 2.06 15.24 14.28
C GLU A 429 2.69 14.80 12.94
N LEU A 430 4.03 14.71 12.88
CA LEU A 430 4.79 14.47 11.64
C LEU A 430 4.75 13.01 11.22
N SER A 431 4.95 12.08 12.17
CA SER A 431 4.91 10.64 11.91
C SER A 431 3.52 10.19 11.41
N ALA A 432 2.44 10.77 11.91
CA ALA A 432 1.09 10.53 11.40
C ALA A 432 0.95 10.95 9.93
N GLN A 433 1.42 12.14 9.56
CA GLN A 433 1.39 12.61 8.17
C GLN A 433 2.24 11.75 7.23
N ILE A 434 3.35 11.18 7.71
CA ILE A 434 4.19 10.26 6.92
C ILE A 434 3.45 8.96 6.63
N ILE A 435 2.65 8.50 7.58
CA ILE A 435 1.84 7.29 7.42
C ILE A 435 0.70 7.53 6.45
N ASP A 436 0.07 8.70 6.49
CA ASP A 436 -0.92 9.12 5.49
C ASP A 436 -0.28 9.12 4.09
N ILE A 437 0.94 9.66 3.94
CA ILE A 437 1.71 9.59 2.69
C ILE A 437 1.93 8.14 2.25
N ILE A 438 2.31 7.24 3.16
CA ILE A 438 2.55 5.83 2.83
C ILE A 438 1.25 5.16 2.36
N HIS A 439 0.14 5.38 3.07
CA HIS A 439 -1.17 4.87 2.69
C HIS A 439 -1.63 5.39 1.33
N ASP A 440 -1.59 6.70 1.13
CA ASP A 440 -2.07 7.36 -0.09
C ASP A 440 -1.14 7.11 -1.30
N SER A 441 0.05 6.56 -1.05
CA SER A 441 1.01 6.16 -2.07
C SER A 441 1.05 4.66 -2.36
N ILE A 442 0.16 3.86 -1.74
CA ILE A 442 0.03 2.43 -2.03
C ILE A 442 -0.10 2.21 -3.54
N ALA A 443 0.82 1.41 -4.07
CA ALA A 443 0.94 1.18 -5.49
C ALA A 443 1.52 -0.21 -5.79
N THR A 444 1.37 -0.60 -7.05
CA THR A 444 2.02 -1.76 -7.64
C THR A 444 2.24 -1.49 -9.13
N GLU A 445 2.64 -2.50 -9.88
CA GLU A 445 2.81 -2.41 -11.32
C GLU A 445 2.39 -3.74 -11.97
N PHE A 446 1.66 -3.67 -13.08
CA PHE A 446 1.08 -4.86 -13.72
C PHE A 446 2.12 -5.94 -14.09
N ALA A 447 3.25 -5.57 -14.69
CA ALA A 447 4.30 -6.51 -15.04
C ALA A 447 4.93 -7.16 -13.81
N PHE A 448 5.04 -6.43 -12.70
CA PHE A 448 5.44 -7.00 -11.41
C PHE A 448 4.42 -8.03 -10.94
N VAL A 449 3.13 -7.69 -10.92
CA VAL A 449 2.09 -8.62 -10.44
C VAL A 449 2.00 -9.88 -11.30
N TYR A 450 2.15 -9.74 -12.61
CA TYR A 450 2.09 -10.85 -13.58
C TYR A 450 3.45 -11.42 -13.97
N TYR A 451 4.51 -11.15 -13.22
CA TYR A 451 5.88 -11.43 -13.65
C TYR A 451 6.10 -12.89 -14.08
N ALA A 452 5.52 -13.85 -13.35
CA ALA A 452 5.64 -15.28 -13.63
C ALA A 452 5.02 -15.65 -14.99
N SER A 453 3.91 -15.01 -15.36
CA SER A 453 3.26 -15.17 -16.66
C SER A 453 4.00 -14.43 -17.77
N LEU A 454 4.79 -13.40 -17.43
CA LEU A 454 5.46 -12.49 -18.35
C LEU A 454 6.98 -12.75 -18.48
N SER A 455 7.40 -14.01 -18.38
CA SER A 455 8.81 -14.40 -18.52
C SER A 455 9.75 -13.68 -17.54
N ASN A 456 9.26 -13.37 -16.33
CA ASN A 456 9.94 -12.62 -15.28
C ASN A 456 10.27 -11.15 -15.64
N ALA A 457 9.62 -10.56 -16.64
CA ALA A 457 9.86 -9.17 -17.05
C ALA A 457 9.70 -8.16 -15.90
N GLY A 458 8.68 -8.33 -15.06
CA GLY A 458 8.46 -7.51 -13.87
C GLY A 458 9.57 -7.55 -12.83
N MET A 459 10.48 -8.54 -12.91
CA MET A 459 11.54 -8.76 -11.93
C MET A 459 12.89 -8.21 -12.37
N ILE A 460 12.94 -7.42 -13.45
CA ILE A 460 14.20 -6.96 -14.04
C ILE A 460 15.12 -6.28 -13.02
N TYR A 461 14.56 -5.48 -12.10
CA TYR A 461 15.34 -4.82 -11.05
C TYR A 461 15.92 -5.78 -10.02
N ARG A 462 15.20 -6.86 -9.65
CA ARG A 462 15.78 -7.92 -8.81
C ARG A 462 17.04 -8.48 -9.47
N THR A 463 16.97 -8.79 -10.76
CA THR A 463 18.12 -9.34 -11.50
C THR A 463 19.27 -8.34 -11.61
N LEU A 464 18.99 -7.07 -11.90
CA LEU A 464 20.00 -6.01 -12.00
C LEU A 464 20.71 -5.81 -10.66
N VAL A 465 19.95 -5.65 -9.57
CA VAL A 465 20.51 -5.40 -8.23
C VAL A 465 21.25 -6.62 -7.70
N THR A 466 20.69 -7.83 -7.82
CA THR A 466 21.36 -9.06 -7.38
C THR A 466 22.70 -9.26 -8.09
N ASN A 467 22.81 -8.89 -9.37
CA ASN A 467 24.04 -9.03 -10.14
C ASN A 467 24.96 -7.80 -10.06
N ASN A 468 24.62 -6.77 -9.27
CA ASN A 468 25.31 -5.48 -9.25
C ASN A 468 25.55 -4.94 -10.67
N SER A 469 24.47 -4.87 -11.45
CA SER A 469 24.49 -4.47 -12.86
C SER A 469 23.50 -3.35 -13.11
N ASN A 470 23.94 -2.34 -13.87
CA ASN A 470 23.09 -1.25 -14.36
C ASN A 470 22.67 -1.45 -15.82
N ASP A 471 22.99 -2.59 -16.43
CA ASP A 471 22.76 -2.85 -17.85
C ASP A 471 21.32 -3.30 -18.13
N PHE A 472 20.38 -2.37 -17.88
CA PHE A 472 18.94 -2.60 -18.06
C PHE A 472 18.61 -3.06 -19.48
N MET A 473 19.20 -2.41 -20.50
CA MET A 473 18.89 -2.71 -21.89
C MET A 473 19.33 -4.11 -22.29
N SER A 474 20.50 -4.56 -21.85
CA SER A 474 20.93 -5.94 -22.11
C SER A 474 20.07 -6.95 -21.36
N GLU A 475 19.64 -6.66 -20.13
CA GLU A 475 18.76 -7.57 -19.39
C GLU A 475 17.38 -7.68 -20.04
N TRP A 476 16.79 -6.54 -20.44
CA TRP A 476 15.52 -6.54 -21.17
C TRP A 476 15.63 -7.29 -22.50
N ALA A 477 16.69 -7.07 -23.28
CA ALA A 477 16.88 -7.72 -24.57
C ALA A 477 16.92 -9.27 -24.49
N LYS A 478 17.34 -9.84 -23.35
CA LYS A 478 17.34 -11.30 -23.14
C LYS A 478 15.93 -11.89 -23.07
N MET A 479 14.96 -11.14 -22.54
CA MET A 479 13.61 -11.63 -22.26
C MET A 479 12.51 -10.98 -23.10
N GLN A 480 12.79 -9.87 -23.78
CA GLN A 480 11.81 -9.07 -24.54
C GLN A 480 10.88 -9.92 -25.40
N LYS A 481 11.44 -10.72 -26.30
CA LYS A 481 10.64 -11.51 -27.25
C LYS A 481 9.72 -12.53 -26.56
N SER A 482 10.18 -13.17 -25.48
CA SER A 482 9.36 -14.11 -24.72
C SER A 482 8.30 -13.39 -23.88
N ALA A 483 8.65 -12.25 -23.29
CA ALA A 483 7.75 -11.43 -22.49
C ALA A 483 6.62 -10.85 -23.35
N GLU A 484 6.94 -10.24 -24.49
CA GLU A 484 5.95 -9.69 -25.44
C GLU A 484 4.98 -10.78 -25.92
N LYS A 485 5.49 -11.97 -26.29
CA LYS A 485 4.65 -13.10 -26.68
C LYS A 485 3.76 -13.61 -25.53
N SER A 486 4.26 -13.57 -24.30
CA SER A 486 3.47 -13.91 -23.11
C SER A 486 2.36 -12.88 -22.87
N LEU A 487 2.65 -11.60 -23.04
CA LEU A 487 1.69 -10.51 -22.87
C LEU A 487 0.61 -10.57 -23.95
N GLU A 488 0.96 -10.86 -25.20
CA GLU A 488 -0.01 -11.11 -26.29
C GLU A 488 -1.00 -12.22 -25.93
N LYS A 489 -0.52 -13.32 -25.34
CA LYS A 489 -1.40 -14.40 -24.87
C LYS A 489 -2.30 -13.97 -23.72
N LEU A 490 -1.79 -13.15 -22.80
CA LEU A 490 -2.54 -12.64 -21.67
C LEU A 490 -3.68 -11.72 -22.14
N ASN A 491 -3.37 -10.79 -23.05
CA ASN A 491 -4.34 -9.93 -23.71
C ASN A 491 -5.38 -10.77 -24.50
N ALA A 492 -4.94 -11.78 -25.27
CA ALA A 492 -5.85 -12.65 -26.01
C ALA A 492 -6.76 -13.48 -25.09
N ALA A 493 -6.25 -14.00 -23.97
CA ALA A 493 -7.06 -14.74 -23.01
C ALA A 493 -8.18 -13.89 -22.42
N TYR A 494 -7.91 -12.60 -22.19
CA TYR A 494 -8.94 -11.63 -21.81
C TYR A 494 -9.93 -11.38 -22.96
N LEU A 495 -9.47 -11.17 -24.19
CA LEU A 495 -10.36 -10.87 -25.32
C LEU A 495 -11.20 -12.08 -25.81
N GLU A 496 -10.69 -13.32 -25.74
CA GLU A 496 -11.32 -14.52 -26.31
C GLU A 496 -12.25 -15.28 -25.35
N LYS A 497 -12.02 -15.21 -24.03
CA LYS A 497 -12.93 -15.81 -23.03
C LYS A 497 -14.11 -14.90 -22.68
N ASN A 498 -14.29 -13.82 -23.44
CA ASN A 498 -15.34 -12.81 -23.28
C ASN A 498 -16.33 -12.85 -24.43
#